data_AF-A0A2G5L2C6-F1
#
_entry.id   AF-A0A2G5L2C6-F1
#
_cell.length_a   1.000
_cell.length_b   1.000
_cell.length_c   1.000
_cell.angle_alpha   90.00
_cell.angle_beta   90.00
_cell.angle_gamma   90.00
#
_symmetry.space_group_name_H-M   'P 1'
#
loop_
_entity.id
_entity.type
_entity.pdbx_description
1 polymer ?
#
loop_
_entity_poly.entity_id
_entity_poly.type
_entity_poly.pdbx_seq_one_letter_code
_entity_poly.pdbx_strand_id
1 'polypeptide(L)'
;MKNQLKNIVSILLLGILISCNEGDADFSFDQQAVSTSGSIAKFYIDQTHLYVIEKSSLSVFDVTDFENVKREVKLDVDREVETIYRLGDVLYLGTTTAVLFYDVSNPIDPKYLSSYEHFTGCDPVVSDGKYAYTTLRTSAGCGGGNDVLDVVDLTDVMAPTLVQSVNVSSPYGLVLFDDYLFVGQGNNGMRVFNVADVNSIQSIGAYGDIKAIDFIRDEDNLIITTETGLVQVKVQTDGSFIILSQINY
;
A
#
# COMPACT_ATOMS: atom_id res chain seq x y z
N MET A 1 -17.22 55.59 -73.21
CA MET A 1 -17.58 56.43 -72.05
C MET A 1 -16.82 55.93 -70.82
N LYS A 2 -15.86 56.74 -70.34
CA LYS A 2 -15.23 56.83 -68.99
C LYS A 2 -14.67 55.55 -68.32
N ASN A 3 -13.34 55.39 -68.32
CA ASN A 3 -12.38 55.57 -67.20
C ASN A 3 -12.33 54.37 -66.23
N GLN A 4 -11.31 53.48 -66.23
CA GLN A 4 -9.91 53.61 -65.77
C GLN A 4 -9.72 54.13 -64.32
N LEU A 5 -8.91 53.36 -63.57
CA LEU A 5 -8.03 53.72 -62.43
C LEU A 5 -8.57 53.63 -60.98
N LYS A 6 -8.10 52.64 -60.18
CA LYS A 6 -7.05 52.80 -59.13
C LYS A 6 -7.01 51.64 -58.09
N ASN A 7 -5.81 51.09 -57.95
CA ASN A 7 -5.14 50.37 -56.85
C ASN A 7 -5.81 50.33 -55.46
N ILE A 8 -5.65 49.22 -54.74
CA ILE A 8 -4.85 49.14 -53.50
C ILE A 8 -4.60 47.68 -53.10
N VAL A 9 -3.32 47.43 -52.79
CA VAL A 9 -2.74 46.21 -52.20
C VAL A 9 -3.20 46.05 -50.75
N SER A 10 -3.61 44.85 -50.36
CA SER A 10 -3.45 44.37 -48.99
C SER A 10 -3.36 42.86 -48.98
N ILE A 11 -2.11 42.40 -48.93
CA ILE A 11 -1.74 41.05 -48.51
C ILE A 11 -2.08 40.99 -47.01
N LEU A 12 -3.18 40.33 -46.66
CA LEU A 12 -3.42 39.97 -45.27
C LEU A 12 -2.90 38.56 -45.05
N LEU A 13 -1.69 38.52 -44.48
CA LEU A 13 -1.04 37.35 -43.92
C LEU A 13 -1.90 36.85 -42.75
N LEU A 14 -2.79 35.89 -42.98
CA LEU A 14 -3.55 35.27 -41.89
C LEU A 14 -2.63 34.24 -41.22
N GLY A 15 -1.91 34.70 -40.19
CA GLY A 15 -1.13 33.86 -39.31
C GLY A 15 -2.04 32.82 -38.66
N ILE A 16 -1.68 31.55 -38.84
CA ILE A 16 -2.24 30.43 -38.09
C ILE A 16 -1.77 30.62 -36.64
N LEU A 17 -2.61 31.23 -35.81
CA LEU A 17 -2.49 31.14 -34.37
C LEU A 17 -2.88 29.70 -33.99
N ILE A 18 -1.86 28.86 -33.81
CA ILE A 18 -2.00 27.62 -33.08
C ILE A 18 -2.32 28.04 -31.64
N SER A 19 -3.61 28.06 -31.30
CA SER A 19 -4.05 28.06 -29.92
C SER A 19 -3.65 26.70 -29.34
N CYS A 20 -2.64 26.69 -28.47
CA CYS A 20 -2.56 25.66 -27.44
C CYS A 20 -3.81 25.86 -26.59
N ASN A 21 -4.80 24.98 -26.76
CA ASN A 21 -5.76 24.76 -25.70
C ASN A 21 -4.95 24.07 -24.60
N GLU A 22 -4.72 24.74 -23.48
CA GLU A 22 -4.38 24.05 -22.24
C GLU A 22 -5.58 23.14 -21.99
N GLY A 23 -5.46 21.89 -22.40
CA GLY A 23 -6.43 20.88 -22.04
C GLY A 23 -6.31 20.77 -20.54
N ASP A 24 -7.25 21.37 -19.83
CA ASP A 24 -7.59 20.97 -18.47
C ASP A 24 -7.75 19.46 -18.55
N ALA A 25 -6.73 18.74 -18.08
CA ALA A 25 -6.83 17.32 -17.88
C ALA A 25 -7.88 17.17 -16.80
N ASP A 26 -9.12 16.94 -17.23
CA ASP A 26 -10.24 16.64 -16.36
C ASP A 26 -9.88 15.32 -15.66
N PHE A 27 -9.23 15.44 -14.51
CA PHE A 27 -8.87 14.33 -13.64
C PHE A 27 -10.17 13.81 -13.02
N SER A 28 -10.88 13.01 -13.80
CA SER A 28 -11.98 12.18 -13.32
C SER A 28 -11.39 11.15 -12.36
N PHE A 29 -11.41 11.44 -11.06
CA PHE A 29 -11.26 10.42 -10.03
C PHE A 29 -12.46 9.48 -10.16
N ASP A 30 -12.20 8.24 -10.55
CA ASP A 30 -13.20 7.19 -10.42
C ASP A 30 -13.51 7.03 -8.93
N GLN A 31 -14.72 7.40 -8.53
CA GLN A 31 -15.17 7.37 -7.13
C GLN A 31 -15.25 5.94 -6.56
N GLN A 32 -14.96 4.92 -7.37
CA GLN A 32 -14.84 3.51 -6.96
C GLN A 32 -13.40 3.00 -6.83
N ALA A 33 -12.37 3.80 -7.15
CA ALA A 33 -10.99 3.37 -7.02
C ALA A 33 -10.58 3.26 -5.55
N VAL A 34 -10.54 2.03 -5.03
CA VAL A 34 -9.88 1.72 -3.75
C VAL A 34 -8.38 1.92 -3.96
N SER A 35 -7.77 2.88 -3.29
CA SER A 35 -6.32 3.05 -3.35
C SER A 35 -5.62 1.81 -2.77
N THR A 36 -4.76 1.16 -3.55
CA THR A 36 -3.87 0.12 -3.04
C THR A 36 -2.60 0.76 -2.52
N SER A 37 -2.30 0.53 -1.24
CA SER A 37 -1.06 0.93 -0.60
C SER A 37 -0.18 -0.29 -0.37
N GLY A 38 1.13 -0.05 -0.25
CA GLY A 38 2.03 -1.07 0.25
C GLY A 38 1.87 -1.32 1.75
N SER A 39 2.44 -2.40 2.25
CA SER A 39 2.29 -2.82 3.64
C SER A 39 3.02 -1.95 4.65
N ILE A 40 4.00 -1.16 4.21
CA ILE A 40 4.72 -0.21 5.08
C ILE A 40 4.11 1.19 5.06
N ALA A 41 2.89 1.33 4.52
CA ALA A 41 2.21 2.61 4.41
C ALA A 41 1.99 3.28 5.77
N LYS A 42 2.03 4.61 5.76
CA LYS A 42 1.74 5.49 6.92
C LYS A 42 0.44 6.27 6.76
N PHE A 43 -0.20 6.13 5.62
CA PHE A 43 -1.49 6.72 5.34
C PHE A 43 -2.23 5.86 4.34
N TYR A 44 -3.55 6.01 4.35
CA TYR A 44 -4.44 5.36 3.41
C TYR A 44 -5.64 6.29 3.15
N ILE A 45 -6.17 6.27 1.93
CA ILE A 45 -7.30 7.11 1.53
C ILE A 45 -8.51 6.23 1.17
N ASP A 46 -9.65 6.51 1.79
CA ASP A 46 -10.94 5.88 1.50
C ASP A 46 -11.91 6.91 0.95
N GLN A 47 -11.97 7.02 -0.39
CA GLN A 47 -12.83 7.92 -1.16
C GLN A 47 -12.77 9.40 -0.74
N THR A 48 -13.35 9.71 0.41
CA THR A 48 -13.54 11.04 1.01
C THR A 48 -12.71 11.27 2.26
N HIS A 49 -12.07 10.24 2.84
CA HIS A 49 -11.29 10.38 4.08
C HIS A 49 -9.84 9.88 3.92
N LEU A 50 -8.89 10.66 4.43
CA LEU A 50 -7.49 10.28 4.54
C LEU A 50 -7.18 9.92 6.00
N TYR A 51 -6.70 8.70 6.21
CA TYR A 51 -6.20 8.21 7.48
C TYR A 51 -4.68 8.37 7.48
N VAL A 52 -4.14 9.00 8.52
CA VAL A 52 -2.70 9.20 8.68
C VAL A 52 -2.29 8.72 10.06
N ILE A 53 -1.28 7.85 10.12
CA ILE A 53 -0.66 7.45 11.37
C ILE A 53 0.58 8.30 11.64
N GLU A 54 0.66 8.77 12.87
CA GLU A 54 1.89 9.30 13.48
C GLU A 54 2.35 8.30 14.55
N LYS A 55 3.49 8.58 15.20
CA LYS A 55 4.09 7.68 16.19
C LYS A 55 3.09 7.14 17.23
N SER A 56 2.16 7.96 17.74
CA SER A 56 1.20 7.53 18.76
C SER A 56 -0.20 8.10 18.52
N SER A 57 -0.59 8.30 17.27
CA SER A 57 -1.94 8.74 16.96
C SER A 57 -2.38 8.36 15.56
N LEU A 58 -3.69 8.14 15.41
CA LEU A 58 -4.39 8.05 14.14
C LEU A 58 -5.17 9.36 13.93
N SER A 59 -4.90 10.06 12.83
CA SER A 59 -5.67 11.23 12.41
C SER A 59 -6.52 10.88 11.18
N VAL A 60 -7.77 11.33 11.16
CA VAL A 60 -8.68 11.22 10.01
C VAL A 60 -8.98 12.61 9.48
N PHE A 61 -8.83 12.79 8.18
CA PHE A 61 -9.06 14.04 7.49
C PHE A 61 -10.16 13.87 6.44
N ASP A 62 -11.11 14.81 6.38
CA ASP A 62 -11.98 15.00 5.23
C ASP A 62 -11.15 15.58 4.07
N VAL A 63 -11.14 14.85 2.96
CA VAL A 63 -10.45 15.18 1.71
C VAL A 63 -11.42 15.30 0.53
N THR A 64 -12.70 15.54 0.79
CA THR A 64 -13.70 15.84 -0.26
C THR A 64 -13.38 17.13 -1.05
N ASP A 65 -12.72 18.08 -0.39
CA ASP A 65 -12.17 19.31 -0.99
C ASP A 65 -10.66 19.36 -0.75
N PHE A 66 -9.87 19.00 -1.78
CA PHE A 66 -8.40 18.94 -1.69
C PHE A 66 -7.75 20.30 -1.42
N GLU A 67 -8.44 21.41 -1.73
CA GLU A 67 -7.95 22.76 -1.42
C GLU A 67 -8.23 23.15 0.04
N ASN A 68 -9.06 22.36 0.74
CA ASN A 68 -9.52 22.65 2.10
C ASN A 68 -9.62 21.39 2.98
N VAL A 69 -8.53 20.63 3.04
CA VAL A 69 -8.42 19.43 3.88
C VAL A 69 -8.60 19.77 5.37
N LYS A 70 -9.47 19.04 6.06
CA LYS A 70 -9.77 19.26 7.49
C LYS A 70 -9.58 18.00 8.30
N ARG A 71 -8.86 18.09 9.43
CA ARG A 71 -8.81 16.99 10.39
C ARG A 71 -10.11 16.92 11.17
N GLU A 72 -10.83 15.82 11.05
CA GLU A 72 -12.08 15.57 11.77
C GLU A 72 -11.84 14.79 13.06
N VAL A 73 -10.91 13.84 13.03
CA VAL A 73 -10.59 12.97 14.17
C VAL A 73 -9.09 13.02 14.45
N LYS A 74 -8.74 13.01 15.73
CA LYS A 74 -7.43 12.59 16.22
C LYS A 74 -7.64 11.64 17.39
N LEU A 75 -7.25 10.40 17.19
CA LEU A 75 -7.26 9.35 18.19
C LEU A 75 -5.83 9.12 18.68
N ASP A 76 -5.61 9.20 19.99
CA ASP A 76 -4.34 8.80 20.59
C ASP A 76 -4.28 7.26 20.65
N VAL A 77 -3.15 6.71 20.23
CA VAL A 77 -2.86 5.27 20.26
C VAL A 77 -1.80 5.04 21.34
N ASP A 78 -2.02 4.05 22.20
CA ASP A 78 -1.20 3.80 23.40
C ASP A 78 0.15 3.11 23.10
N ARG A 79 0.46 2.91 21.81
CA ARG A 79 1.64 2.23 21.29
C ARG A 79 2.28 3.02 20.16
N GLU A 80 3.52 2.62 19.83
CA GLU A 80 4.24 3.18 18.69
C GLU A 80 3.74 2.55 17.37
N VAL A 81 2.97 3.30 16.60
CA VAL A 81 2.34 2.86 15.35
C VAL A 81 3.31 2.98 14.19
N GLU A 82 3.43 1.91 13.42
CA GLU A 82 4.38 1.79 12.32
C GLU A 82 3.74 1.63 10.96
N THR A 83 2.62 0.91 10.84
CA THR A 83 2.00 0.68 9.54
C THR A 83 0.48 0.80 9.64
N ILE A 84 -0.15 1.14 8.53
CA ILE A 84 -1.60 1.17 8.39
C ILE A 84 -1.99 0.35 7.18
N TYR A 85 -2.92 -0.58 7.39
CA TYR A 85 -3.54 -1.40 6.35
C TYR A 85 -5.04 -1.44 6.57
N ARG A 86 -5.83 -1.52 5.50
CA ARG A 86 -7.30 -1.63 5.58
C ARG A 86 -7.79 -2.78 4.72
N LEU A 87 -8.74 -3.54 5.24
CA LEU A 87 -9.54 -4.47 4.47
C LEU A 87 -11.00 -4.42 4.93
N GLY A 88 -11.90 -4.04 4.02
CA GLY A 88 -13.30 -3.80 4.37
C GLY A 88 -13.42 -2.75 5.48
N ASP A 89 -14.22 -3.02 6.50
CA ASP A 89 -14.42 -2.08 7.62
C ASP A 89 -13.40 -2.23 8.75
N VAL A 90 -12.34 -3.04 8.55
CA VAL A 90 -11.29 -3.24 9.55
C VAL A 90 -10.02 -2.50 9.15
N LEU A 91 -9.51 -1.68 10.06
CA LEU A 91 -8.21 -1.04 9.99
C LEU A 91 -7.22 -1.78 10.90
N TYR A 92 -6.06 -2.06 10.34
CA TYR A 92 -4.96 -2.78 10.95
C TYR A 92 -3.84 -1.79 11.18
N LEU A 93 -3.50 -1.55 12.45
CA LEU A 93 -2.36 -0.74 12.81
C LEU A 93 -1.26 -1.66 13.30
N GLY A 94 -0.23 -1.84 12.47
CA GLY A 94 0.99 -2.52 12.91
C GLY A 94 1.74 -1.61 13.86
N THR A 95 2.15 -2.15 15.00
CA THR A 95 2.87 -1.40 16.04
C THR A 95 4.10 -2.15 16.47
N THR A 96 4.98 -1.47 17.20
CA THR A 96 6.20 -2.12 17.72
C THR A 96 5.95 -3.32 18.64
N THR A 97 4.72 -3.58 19.11
CA THR A 97 4.42 -4.65 20.09
C THR A 97 3.10 -5.39 19.86
N ALA A 98 2.30 -4.96 18.89
CA ALA A 98 1.01 -5.56 18.59
C ALA A 98 0.49 -5.13 17.22
N VAL A 99 -0.33 -5.95 16.61
CA VAL A 99 -1.28 -5.49 15.58
C VAL A 99 -2.55 -5.04 16.30
N LEU A 100 -2.96 -3.79 16.13
CA LEU A 100 -4.22 -3.27 16.66
C LEU A 100 -5.30 -3.29 15.58
N PHE A 101 -6.52 -3.71 15.94
CA PHE A 101 -7.65 -3.77 15.03
C PHE A 101 -8.68 -2.71 15.41
N TYR A 102 -9.13 -1.93 14.42
CA TYR A 102 -10.17 -0.92 14.58
C TYR A 102 -11.29 -1.13 13.57
N ASP A 103 -12.54 -0.95 13.98
CA ASP A 103 -13.69 -0.77 13.10
C ASP A 103 -13.70 0.68 12.59
N VAL A 104 -13.71 0.81 11.27
CA VAL A 104 -13.74 2.08 10.53
C VAL A 104 -14.93 2.16 9.58
N SER A 105 -15.99 1.38 9.81
CA SER A 105 -17.28 1.49 9.09
C SER A 105 -17.89 2.89 9.19
N ASN A 106 -17.59 3.61 10.27
CA ASN A 106 -17.79 5.05 10.38
C ASN A 106 -16.43 5.76 10.42
N PRO A 107 -16.06 6.52 9.37
CA PRO A 107 -14.71 7.08 9.26
C PRO A 107 -14.38 8.12 10.34
N ILE A 108 -15.39 8.80 10.87
CA ILE A 108 -15.23 9.82 11.91
C ILE A 108 -15.41 9.28 13.34
N ASP A 109 -15.60 7.97 13.49
CA ASP A 109 -15.71 7.29 14.79
C ASP A 109 -14.97 5.94 14.79
N PRO A 110 -13.64 5.89 14.57
CA PRO A 110 -12.88 4.65 14.63
C PRO A 110 -12.98 3.99 16.01
N LYS A 111 -13.34 2.71 16.05
CA LYS A 111 -13.55 1.95 17.30
C LYS A 111 -12.53 0.86 17.45
N TYR A 112 -11.80 0.87 18.56
CA TYR A 112 -10.91 -0.24 18.91
C TYR A 112 -11.72 -1.53 19.06
N LEU A 113 -11.26 -2.60 18.40
CA LEU A 113 -11.84 -3.93 18.46
C LEU A 113 -11.03 -4.82 19.41
N SER A 114 -9.75 -5.04 19.08
CA SER A 114 -8.85 -5.93 19.82
C SER A 114 -7.39 -5.70 19.41
N SER A 115 -6.49 -6.51 19.94
CA SER A 115 -5.09 -6.58 19.50
C SER A 115 -4.56 -8.02 19.45
N TYR A 116 -3.62 -8.25 18.55
CA TYR A 116 -2.73 -9.40 18.58
C TYR A 116 -1.37 -8.95 19.13
N GLU A 117 -1.03 -9.40 20.33
CA GLU A 117 0.23 -9.05 21.00
C GLU A 117 1.40 -9.91 20.50
N HIS A 118 2.52 -9.28 20.19
CA HIS A 118 3.77 -9.96 19.81
C HIS A 118 4.98 -9.33 20.49
N PHE A 119 6.16 -9.92 20.30
CA PHE A 119 7.41 -9.37 20.83
C PHE A 119 7.79 -8.08 20.10
N THR A 120 8.74 -7.30 20.65
CA THR A 120 9.12 -6.03 20.02
C THR A 120 9.78 -6.24 18.65
N GLY A 121 9.12 -5.76 17.60
CA GLY A 121 9.47 -5.95 16.20
C GLY A 121 8.99 -4.79 15.33
N CYS A 122 9.59 -4.59 14.15
CA CYS A 122 8.97 -3.77 13.11
C CYS A 122 7.88 -4.59 12.42
N ASP A 123 6.67 -4.04 12.32
CA ASP A 123 5.44 -4.80 12.02
C ASP A 123 4.63 -4.23 10.84
N PRO A 124 4.92 -4.66 9.60
CA PRO A 124 3.98 -4.57 8.49
C PRO A 124 2.96 -5.70 8.50
N VAL A 125 1.70 -5.39 8.18
CA VAL A 125 0.59 -6.34 8.21
C VAL A 125 -0.28 -6.27 6.95
N VAL A 126 -0.74 -7.42 6.46
CA VAL A 126 -1.76 -7.57 5.41
C VAL A 126 -2.76 -8.66 5.80
N SER A 127 -3.93 -8.73 5.14
CA SER A 127 -4.97 -9.72 5.47
C SER A 127 -5.75 -10.19 4.25
N ASP A 128 -6.30 -11.41 4.32
CA ASP A 128 -7.34 -11.93 3.41
C ASP A 128 -8.76 -11.84 4.02
N GLY A 129 -8.88 -11.24 5.22
CA GLY A 129 -10.12 -11.11 5.97
C GLY A 129 -10.40 -12.26 6.92
N LYS A 130 -9.77 -13.42 6.73
CA LYS A 130 -9.81 -14.54 7.68
C LYS A 130 -8.53 -14.65 8.51
N TYR A 131 -7.39 -14.33 7.91
CA TYR A 131 -6.09 -14.34 8.55
C TYR A 131 -5.38 -13.01 8.35
N ALA A 132 -4.63 -12.57 9.36
CA ALA A 132 -3.61 -11.55 9.21
C ALA A 132 -2.24 -12.21 9.07
N TYR A 133 -1.41 -11.62 8.21
CA TYR A 133 -0.03 -11.98 7.98
C TYR A 133 0.80 -10.78 8.42
N THR A 134 1.65 -10.95 9.43
CA THR A 134 2.53 -9.89 9.93
C THR A 134 3.97 -10.35 9.89
N THR A 135 4.84 -9.52 9.33
CA THR A 135 6.28 -9.72 9.41
C THR A 135 6.84 -9.01 10.61
N LEU A 136 7.57 -9.73 11.46
CA LEU A 136 8.25 -9.18 12.62
C LEU A 136 9.75 -9.18 12.34
N ARG A 137 10.29 -7.99 12.09
CA ARG A 137 11.74 -7.79 11.93
C ARG A 137 12.35 -7.27 13.22
N THR A 138 13.52 -7.77 13.57
CA THR A 138 14.23 -7.39 14.80
C THR A 138 15.56 -6.69 14.51
N SER A 139 16.03 -6.77 13.27
CA SER A 139 17.26 -6.10 12.82
C SER A 139 17.09 -4.57 12.69
N ALA A 140 18.22 -3.86 12.59
CA ALA A 140 18.28 -2.42 12.30
C ALA A 140 17.44 -1.51 13.23
N GLY A 141 17.38 -1.83 14.52
CA GLY A 141 16.70 -1.00 15.53
C GLY A 141 15.23 -1.35 15.77
N CYS A 142 14.73 -2.43 15.17
CA CYS A 142 13.35 -2.88 15.31
C CYS A 142 13.06 -3.72 16.57
N GLY A 143 13.95 -3.74 17.56
CA GLY A 143 13.73 -4.47 18.82
C GLY A 143 14.56 -5.73 18.97
N GLY A 144 13.99 -6.78 19.56
CA GLY A 144 14.70 -7.99 19.94
C GLY A 144 13.81 -9.22 19.89
N GLY A 145 14.30 -10.29 19.25
CA GLY A 145 13.54 -11.51 18.99
C GLY A 145 14.11 -12.27 17.80
N ASN A 146 13.29 -13.12 17.19
CA ASN A 146 13.61 -13.77 15.92
C ASN A 146 12.88 -13.04 14.79
N ASP A 147 13.47 -13.03 13.59
CA ASP A 147 12.78 -12.55 12.41
C ASP A 147 11.76 -13.62 11.95
N VAL A 148 10.47 -13.26 11.95
CA VAL A 148 9.38 -14.20 11.65
C VAL A 148 8.29 -13.57 10.78
N LEU A 149 7.50 -14.45 10.18
CA LEU A 149 6.18 -14.19 9.65
C LEU A 149 5.18 -14.90 10.56
N ASP A 150 4.36 -14.15 11.27
CA ASP A 150 3.25 -14.69 12.05
C ASP A 150 1.98 -14.71 11.20
N VAL A 151 1.21 -15.78 11.33
CA VAL A 151 -0.13 -15.93 10.75
C VAL A 151 -1.14 -16.01 11.87
N VAL A 152 -2.09 -15.08 11.86
CA VAL A 152 -3.03 -14.84 12.95
C VAL A 152 -4.44 -15.12 12.45
N ASP A 153 -5.19 -15.98 13.14
CA ASP A 153 -6.60 -16.25 12.88
C ASP A 153 -7.46 -15.07 13.35
N LEU A 154 -8.25 -14.54 12.41
CA LEU A 154 -9.20 -13.45 12.59
C LEU A 154 -10.65 -13.91 12.38
N THR A 155 -10.92 -15.22 12.42
CA THR A 155 -12.29 -15.77 12.41
C THR A 155 -13.15 -15.12 13.51
N ASP A 156 -12.54 -14.80 14.66
CA ASP A 156 -13.06 -13.83 15.62
C ASP A 156 -12.05 -12.69 15.79
N VAL A 157 -12.27 -11.57 15.09
CA VAL A 157 -11.41 -10.38 15.20
C VAL A 157 -11.38 -9.80 16.61
N MET A 158 -12.33 -10.11 17.49
CA MET A 158 -12.30 -9.66 18.88
C MET A 158 -11.33 -10.46 19.75
N ALA A 159 -10.91 -11.64 19.27
CA ALA A 159 -10.02 -12.56 19.98
C ALA A 159 -9.02 -13.22 19.00
N PRO A 160 -8.12 -12.43 18.38
CA PRO A 160 -7.16 -12.95 17.40
C PRO A 160 -6.20 -13.97 18.04
N THR A 161 -5.86 -15.03 17.31
CA THR A 161 -4.96 -16.08 17.81
C THR A 161 -3.88 -16.45 16.82
N LEU A 162 -2.66 -16.71 17.32
CA LEU A 162 -1.55 -17.19 16.48
C LEU A 162 -1.84 -18.61 15.97
N VAL A 163 -1.82 -18.78 14.65
CA VAL A 163 -1.88 -20.08 13.98
C VAL A 163 -0.49 -20.69 13.89
N GLN A 164 0.46 -19.94 13.32
CA GLN A 164 1.82 -20.40 13.12
C GLN A 164 2.78 -19.21 13.00
N SER A 165 4.02 -19.42 13.42
CA SER A 165 5.14 -18.50 13.19
C SER A 165 6.19 -19.18 12.30
N VAL A 166 6.59 -18.53 11.21
CA VAL A 166 7.54 -19.03 10.21
C VAL A 166 8.78 -18.17 10.22
N ASN A 167 9.97 -18.76 10.33
CA ASN A 167 11.22 -18.01 10.25
C ASN A 167 11.41 -17.37 8.86
N VAL A 168 11.63 -16.07 8.83
CA VAL A 168 11.92 -15.32 7.59
C VAL A 168 13.13 -14.43 7.86
N SER A 169 14.15 -14.46 7.01
CA SER A 169 15.36 -13.66 7.24
C SER A 169 15.10 -12.18 6.97
N SER A 170 15.24 -11.31 7.98
CA SER A 170 15.14 -9.84 7.86
C SER A 170 13.96 -9.34 7.01
N PRO A 171 12.70 -9.68 7.36
CA PRO A 171 11.55 -9.35 6.54
C PRO A 171 11.25 -7.84 6.58
N TYR A 172 10.83 -7.28 5.46
CA TYR A 172 10.35 -5.91 5.35
C TYR A 172 8.84 -5.96 5.08
N GLY A 173 8.36 -5.23 4.07
CA GLY A 173 6.99 -5.29 3.63
C GLY A 173 6.64 -6.62 2.98
N LEU A 174 5.34 -6.82 2.83
CA LEU A 174 4.71 -8.01 2.30
C LEU A 174 3.46 -7.65 1.48
N VAL A 175 3.06 -8.53 0.58
CA VAL A 175 1.77 -8.42 -0.10
C VAL A 175 1.17 -9.80 -0.28
N LEU A 176 -0.14 -9.87 -0.07
CA LEU A 176 -0.91 -11.05 -0.40
C LEU A 176 -1.45 -10.92 -1.83
N PHE A 177 -1.11 -11.90 -2.65
CA PHE A 177 -1.62 -12.06 -4.00
C PHE A 177 -2.29 -13.43 -4.10
N ASP A 178 -3.60 -13.43 -3.86
CA ASP A 178 -4.42 -14.64 -3.73
C ASP A 178 -3.83 -15.56 -2.64
N ASP A 179 -3.44 -16.80 -2.97
CA ASP A 179 -2.84 -17.74 -2.02
C ASP A 179 -1.31 -17.57 -1.86
N TYR A 180 -0.72 -16.52 -2.42
CA TYR A 180 0.72 -16.30 -2.44
C TYR A 180 1.12 -15.04 -1.68
N LEU A 181 1.93 -15.22 -0.64
CA LEU A 181 2.47 -14.14 0.16
C LEU A 181 3.90 -13.83 -0.27
N PHE A 182 4.10 -12.64 -0.82
CA PHE A 182 5.42 -12.12 -1.18
C PHE A 182 5.96 -11.35 0.01
N VAL A 183 7.19 -11.66 0.44
CA VAL A 183 7.86 -11.02 1.57
C VAL A 183 9.20 -10.47 1.12
N GLY A 184 9.38 -9.16 1.29
CA GLY A 184 10.61 -8.47 1.00
C GLY A 184 11.62 -8.79 2.10
N GLN A 185 12.87 -9.01 1.72
CA GLN A 185 13.95 -9.33 2.66
C GLN A 185 15.14 -8.37 2.50
N GLY A 186 14.90 -7.20 1.88
CA GLY A 186 15.89 -6.16 1.61
C GLY A 186 17.10 -6.74 0.87
N ASN A 187 18.28 -6.61 1.49
CA ASN A 187 19.53 -7.14 0.93
C ASN A 187 19.54 -8.66 0.69
N ASN A 188 18.67 -9.43 1.34
CA ASN A 188 18.53 -10.87 1.10
C ASN A 188 17.63 -11.21 -0.10
N GLY A 189 17.04 -10.20 -0.75
CA GLY A 189 16.14 -10.39 -1.90
C GLY A 189 14.67 -10.40 -1.46
N MET A 190 13.90 -11.35 -1.97
CA MET A 190 12.54 -11.63 -1.52
C MET A 190 12.25 -13.13 -1.47
N ARG A 191 11.20 -13.48 -0.75
CA ARG A 191 10.68 -14.85 -0.64
C ARG A 191 9.19 -14.88 -0.94
N VAL A 192 8.74 -15.98 -1.55
CA VAL A 192 7.33 -16.23 -1.85
C VAL A 192 6.88 -17.46 -1.10
N PHE A 193 5.78 -17.33 -0.38
CA PHE A 193 5.14 -18.40 0.37
C PHE A 193 3.79 -18.74 -0.25
N ASN A 194 3.47 -20.04 -0.32
CA ASN A 194 2.10 -20.49 -0.50
C ASN A 194 1.43 -20.54 0.87
N VAL A 195 0.32 -19.81 1.01
CA VAL A 195 -0.48 -19.67 2.23
C VAL A 195 -1.90 -20.23 2.09
N ALA A 196 -2.19 -21.00 1.02
CA ALA A 196 -3.50 -21.65 0.83
C ALA A 196 -3.90 -22.56 2.00
N ASP A 197 -2.91 -23.20 2.64
CA ASP A 197 -3.07 -23.87 3.94
C ASP A 197 -2.17 -23.20 4.98
N VAL A 198 -2.77 -22.36 5.82
CA VAL A 198 -2.09 -21.62 6.89
C VAL A 198 -1.46 -22.53 7.96
N ASN A 199 -1.87 -23.80 8.06
CA ASN A 199 -1.26 -24.77 8.97
C ASN A 199 -0.01 -25.44 8.37
N SER A 200 0.25 -25.23 7.08
CA SER A 200 1.35 -25.84 6.34
C SER A 200 1.92 -24.88 5.30
N ILE A 201 2.33 -23.69 5.75
CA ILE A 201 2.95 -22.67 4.89
C ILE A 201 4.26 -23.18 4.30
N GLN A 202 4.42 -23.02 2.99
CA GLN A 202 5.61 -23.46 2.26
C GLN A 202 6.25 -22.31 1.49
N SER A 203 7.56 -22.16 1.61
CA SER A 203 8.34 -21.29 0.72
C SER A 203 8.40 -21.94 -0.66
N ILE A 204 7.85 -21.28 -1.68
CA ILE A 204 7.84 -21.78 -3.06
C ILE A 204 8.89 -21.09 -3.95
N GLY A 205 9.46 -19.98 -3.50
CA GLY A 205 10.51 -19.28 -4.25
C GLY A 205 11.35 -18.36 -3.37
N ALA A 206 12.62 -18.20 -3.73
CA ALA A 206 13.53 -17.23 -3.14
C ALA A 206 14.30 -16.53 -4.27
N TYR A 207 14.27 -15.20 -4.28
CA TYR A 207 14.74 -14.38 -5.39
C TYR A 207 15.75 -13.37 -4.86
N GLY A 208 17.02 -13.76 -4.86
CA GLY A 208 18.12 -12.96 -4.29
C GLY A 208 18.43 -11.68 -5.05
N ASP A 209 18.10 -11.61 -6.33
CA ASP A 209 18.47 -10.48 -7.20
C ASP A 209 17.52 -9.29 -7.07
N ILE A 210 16.29 -9.51 -6.58
CA ILE A 210 15.29 -8.45 -6.38
C ILE A 210 15.31 -8.07 -4.90
N LYS A 211 16.04 -7.00 -4.56
CA LYS A 211 16.20 -6.49 -3.18
C LYS A 211 14.93 -5.78 -2.68
N ALA A 212 13.85 -6.53 -2.57
CA ALA A 212 12.52 -6.00 -2.29
C ALA A 212 12.41 -5.44 -0.87
N ILE A 213 11.78 -4.28 -0.76
CA ILE A 213 11.46 -3.59 0.49
C ILE A 213 9.97 -3.64 0.76
N ASP A 214 9.13 -3.29 -0.21
CA ASP A 214 7.68 -3.37 -0.11
C ASP A 214 7.04 -3.57 -1.48
N PHE A 215 5.75 -3.87 -1.51
CA PHE A 215 5.01 -4.23 -2.72
C PHE A 215 3.69 -3.49 -2.78
N ILE A 216 3.27 -3.11 -3.98
CA ILE A 216 1.96 -2.53 -4.25
C ILE A 216 1.26 -3.43 -5.26
N ARG A 217 0.06 -3.92 -4.91
CA ARG A 217 -0.77 -4.70 -5.84
C ARG A 217 -1.49 -3.77 -6.81
N ASP A 218 -1.40 -4.10 -8.08
CA ASP A 218 -2.05 -3.41 -9.19
C ASP A 218 -2.71 -4.46 -10.08
N GLU A 219 -3.99 -4.76 -9.80
CA GLU A 219 -4.76 -5.84 -10.43
C GLU A 219 -4.00 -7.19 -10.44
N ASP A 220 -3.56 -7.62 -11.63
CA ASP A 220 -2.82 -8.85 -11.93
C ASP A 220 -1.30 -8.72 -11.71
N ASN A 221 -0.82 -7.51 -11.39
CA ASN A 221 0.58 -7.16 -11.29
C ASN A 221 0.99 -6.79 -9.87
N LEU A 222 2.29 -6.83 -9.61
CA LEU A 222 2.92 -6.25 -8.44
C LEU A 222 3.95 -5.21 -8.88
N ILE A 223 3.93 -4.05 -8.21
CA ILE A 223 5.03 -3.10 -8.22
C ILE A 223 5.87 -3.39 -6.99
N ILE A 224 7.11 -3.82 -7.20
CA ILE A 224 8.07 -4.13 -6.16
C ILE A 224 8.96 -2.90 -5.98
N THR A 225 8.92 -2.33 -4.78
CA THR A 225 9.86 -1.28 -4.37
C THR A 225 11.15 -1.92 -3.89
N THR A 226 12.28 -1.39 -4.35
CA THR A 226 13.62 -1.82 -3.94
C THR A 226 14.44 -0.60 -3.52
N GLU A 227 15.61 -0.85 -2.91
CA GLU A 227 16.52 0.24 -2.54
C GLU A 227 17.03 1.05 -3.75
N THR A 228 17.05 0.45 -4.95
CA THR A 228 17.68 1.04 -6.16
C THR A 228 16.74 1.19 -7.33
N GLY A 229 15.46 0.84 -7.18
CA GLY A 229 14.55 0.80 -8.32
C GLY A 229 13.12 0.36 -7.99
N LEU A 230 12.28 0.44 -9.01
CA LEU A 230 10.99 -0.23 -9.05
C LEU A 230 11.07 -1.38 -10.05
N VAL A 231 10.48 -2.52 -9.70
CA VAL A 231 10.31 -3.66 -10.60
C VAL A 231 8.83 -3.96 -10.74
N GLN A 232 8.30 -3.98 -11.96
CA GLN A 232 6.94 -4.40 -12.22
C GLN A 232 6.93 -5.86 -12.65
N VAL A 233 6.08 -6.67 -12.02
CA VAL A 233 5.95 -8.10 -12.34
C VAL A 233 4.50 -8.49 -12.55
N LYS A 234 4.26 -9.47 -13.42
CA LYS A 234 2.98 -10.16 -13.56
C LYS A 234 3.03 -11.47 -12.77
N VAL A 235 2.15 -11.61 -11.78
CA VAL A 235 2.05 -12.85 -10.99
C VAL A 235 1.30 -13.90 -11.79
N GLN A 236 1.78 -15.14 -11.73
CA GLN A 236 1.18 -16.31 -12.38
C GLN A 236 0.32 -17.09 -11.38
N THR A 237 -0.55 -17.96 -11.89
CA THR A 237 -1.47 -18.75 -11.05
C THR A 237 -0.78 -19.73 -10.10
N ASP A 238 0.49 -20.05 -10.35
CA ASP A 238 1.34 -20.91 -9.51
C ASP A 238 2.21 -20.13 -8.50
N GLY A 239 2.03 -18.80 -8.41
CA GLY A 239 2.79 -17.92 -7.53
C GLY A 239 4.17 -17.54 -8.07
N SER A 240 4.57 -18.05 -9.24
CA SER A 240 5.71 -17.51 -9.97
C SER A 240 5.37 -16.15 -10.58
N PHE A 241 6.35 -15.45 -11.15
CA PHE A 241 6.11 -14.15 -11.77
C PHE A 241 7.04 -13.92 -12.97
N ILE A 242 6.61 -12.99 -13.83
CA ILE A 242 7.37 -12.53 -14.99
C ILE A 242 7.67 -11.05 -14.81
N ILE A 243 8.92 -10.63 -14.94
CA ILE A 243 9.29 -9.21 -14.93
C ILE A 243 8.78 -8.56 -16.21
N LEU A 244 7.97 -7.53 -16.07
CA LEU A 244 7.43 -6.73 -17.17
C LEU A 244 8.32 -5.52 -17.47
N SER A 245 8.76 -4.83 -16.41
CA SER A 245 9.58 -3.63 -16.54
C SER A 245 10.42 -3.41 -15.27
N GLN A 246 11.47 -2.62 -15.40
CA GLN A 246 12.34 -2.22 -14.30
C GLN A 246 12.84 -0.79 -14.52
N ILE A 247 12.81 0.00 -13.46
CA ILE A 247 13.37 1.35 -13.39
C ILE A 247 14.42 1.33 -12.30
N ASN A 248 15.64 1.78 -12.61
CA ASN A 248 16.71 1.95 -11.62
C ASN A 248 16.97 3.45 -11.40
N TYR A 249 17.29 3.84 -10.17
CA TYR A 249 17.71 5.20 -9.80
C TYR A 249 19.18 5.25 -9.39
#